data_AF-A0A9D4MZY4-F1
#
_entry.id   AF-A0A9D4MZY4-F1
#
_cell.length_a   1.000
_cell.length_b   1.000
_cell.length_c   1.000
_cell.angle_alpha   90.00
_cell.angle_beta   90.00
_cell.angle_gamma   90.00
#
_symmetry.space_group_name_H-M   'P 1'
#
loop_
_entity.id
_entity.type
_entity.pdbx_description
1 polymer ?
#
loop_
_entity_poly.entity_id
_entity_poly.type
_entity_poly.pdbx_seq_one_letter_code
_entity_poly.pdbx_strand_id
1 'polypeptide(L)'
;MFSLLVGFVFACVLESCEGGDVLGCVCTVKPTNLELGCKSDFIFKTQVISGLKNDSIGLYYDIKKPSYGNTYKADVSKANENKIYTAAINSCGVRLTKGTYVLSGSVDYKRNKNMNIGECSSWVERVPISKESNMLLNKFKQETVACPV
;
A
#
# COMPACT_ATOMS: atom_id res chain seq x y z
N MET A 1 -35.17 -9.10 22.03
CA MET A 1 -34.05 -8.56 22.85
C MET A 1 -33.26 -9.78 23.33
N PHE A 2 -32.00 -10.06 23.03
CA PHE A 2 -30.84 -9.28 22.61
C PHE A 2 -30.01 -10.07 21.56
N SER A 3 -29.25 -9.30 20.76
CA SER A 3 -28.36 -9.74 19.69
C SER A 3 -27.07 -10.38 20.24
N LEU A 4 -26.66 -11.53 19.71
CA LEU A 4 -25.33 -12.12 19.94
C LEU A 4 -24.45 -11.83 18.72
N LEU A 5 -23.68 -10.76 18.82
CA LEU A 5 -22.67 -10.38 17.85
C LEU A 5 -21.53 -11.41 17.87
N VAL A 6 -21.28 -12.01 16.72
CA VAL A 6 -20.14 -12.87 16.41
C VAL A 6 -18.90 -11.99 16.31
N GLY A 7 -18.06 -12.00 17.34
CA GLY A 7 -16.74 -11.36 17.31
C GLY A 7 -15.76 -12.23 16.51
N PHE A 8 -15.48 -11.83 15.27
CA PHE A 8 -14.37 -12.40 14.49
C PHE A 8 -13.05 -11.92 15.08
N VAL A 9 -12.31 -12.84 15.69
CA VAL A 9 -10.91 -12.65 16.05
C VAL A 9 -10.09 -12.83 14.77
N PHE A 10 -9.72 -11.72 14.12
CA PHE A 10 -8.65 -11.72 13.12
C PHE A 10 -7.32 -11.56 13.85
N ALA A 11 -6.59 -12.67 13.96
CA ALA A 11 -5.24 -12.70 14.47
C ALA A 11 -4.33 -11.85 13.56
N CYS A 12 -3.80 -10.76 14.14
CA CYS A 12 -2.61 -10.08 13.66
C CYS A 12 -1.47 -11.10 13.57
N VAL A 13 -0.97 -11.35 12.36
CA VAL A 13 0.34 -11.98 12.15
C VAL A 13 1.16 -11.04 11.30
N LEU A 14 1.80 -10.10 12.00
CA LEU A 14 3.17 -9.62 11.83
C LEU A 14 3.39 -8.70 13.04
N GLU A 15 4.43 -8.99 13.80
CA GLU A 15 4.70 -8.45 15.14
C GLU A 15 4.50 -6.94 15.23
N SER A 16 3.89 -6.49 16.34
CA SER A 16 3.65 -5.09 16.77
C SER A 16 2.29 -4.46 16.38
N CYS A 17 1.19 -5.07 16.82
CA CYS A 17 -0.07 -4.34 17.03
C CYS A 17 -0.72 -4.90 18.31
N GLU A 18 -0.17 -4.56 19.48
CA GLU A 18 -0.89 -4.79 20.74
C GLU A 18 -2.02 -3.76 20.85
N GLY A 19 -3.24 -4.28 21.06
CA GLY A 19 -4.45 -3.49 21.19
C GLY A 19 -4.55 -2.79 22.54
N GLY A 20 -5.11 -1.59 22.51
CA GLY A 20 -5.54 -0.83 23.69
C GLY A 20 -5.94 0.58 23.27
N ASP A 21 -7.20 0.94 23.51
CA ASP A 21 -7.76 2.30 23.60
C ASP A 21 -7.29 3.36 22.58
N VAL A 22 -8.06 3.57 21.50
CA VAL A 22 -8.00 4.79 20.65
C VAL A 22 -6.58 5.25 20.27
N LEU A 23 -5.63 4.32 20.16
CA LEU A 23 -4.27 4.62 19.71
C LEU A 23 -4.26 4.42 18.21
N GLY A 24 -4.17 5.54 17.48
CA GLY A 24 -3.94 5.53 16.05
C GLY A 24 -2.70 4.71 15.69
N CYS A 25 -2.59 4.31 14.44
CA CYS A 25 -1.43 3.57 13.95
C CYS A 25 -0.11 4.26 14.33
N VAL A 26 0.80 3.51 14.96
CA VAL A 26 2.17 3.98 15.23
C VAL A 26 3.13 3.04 14.51
N CYS A 27 3.81 3.55 13.48
CA CYS A 27 4.98 2.88 12.93
C CYS A 27 6.13 3.11 13.92
N THR A 28 6.56 2.09 14.68
CA THR A 28 7.64 2.20 15.67
C THR A 28 8.92 2.81 15.07
N VAL A 29 9.28 2.37 13.87
CA VAL A 29 10.26 3.03 12.99
C VAL A 29 9.68 3.02 11.59
N LYS A 30 9.55 4.19 10.96
CA LYS A 30 9.11 4.26 9.57
C LYS A 30 10.22 3.68 8.67
N PRO A 31 9.96 2.58 7.92
CA PRO A 31 10.98 2.00 7.08
C PRO A 31 11.39 2.96 5.97
N THR A 32 12.64 2.85 5.52
CA THR A 32 13.17 3.63 4.40
C THR A 32 12.48 3.22 3.09
N ASN A 33 12.47 4.12 2.08
CA ASN A 33 11.93 3.81 0.75
C ASN A 33 12.60 2.57 0.11
N LEU A 34 13.87 2.31 0.43
CA LEU A 34 14.58 1.11 0.00
C LEU A 34 13.94 -0.15 0.59
N GLU A 35 13.76 -0.18 1.91
CA GLU A 35 13.14 -1.32 2.61
C GLU A 35 11.70 -1.55 2.16
N LEU A 36 10.91 -0.48 2.04
CA LEU A 36 9.53 -0.55 1.56
C LEU A 36 9.47 -1.10 0.14
N GLY A 37 10.29 -0.59 -0.78
CA GLY A 37 10.35 -1.07 -2.15
C GLY A 37 10.84 -2.53 -2.26
N CYS A 38 11.77 -2.93 -1.41
CA CYS A 38 12.26 -4.32 -1.35
C CYS A 38 11.18 -5.30 -0.89
N LYS A 39 10.42 -4.95 0.14
CA LYS A 39 9.34 -5.79 0.69
C LYS A 39 8.05 -5.77 -0.14
N SER A 40 7.88 -4.79 -1.04
CA SER A 40 6.66 -4.63 -1.83
C SER A 40 6.60 -5.59 -3.02
N ASP A 41 5.41 -6.06 -3.37
CA ASP A 41 5.15 -6.85 -4.59
C ASP A 41 5.10 -5.96 -5.84
N PHE A 42 4.74 -4.69 -5.67
CA PHE A 42 4.69 -3.71 -6.74
C PHE A 42 5.27 -2.36 -6.33
N ILE A 43 5.76 -1.63 -7.33
CA ILE A 43 6.10 -0.20 -7.27
C ILE A 43 5.73 0.41 -8.61
N PHE A 44 4.80 1.37 -8.63
CA PHE A 44 4.42 2.09 -9.84
C PHE A 44 4.06 3.54 -9.57
N LYS A 45 4.05 4.33 -10.63
CA LYS A 45 3.50 5.68 -10.67
C LYS A 45 2.08 5.64 -11.24
N THR A 46 1.13 6.18 -10.49
CA THR A 46 -0.29 6.25 -10.89
C THR A 46 -0.93 7.58 -10.52
N GLN A 47 -2.11 7.83 -11.05
CA GLN A 47 -2.99 8.93 -10.65
C GLN A 47 -4.14 8.40 -9.80
N VAL A 48 -4.28 8.94 -8.59
CA VAL A 48 -5.46 8.78 -7.73
C VAL A 48 -6.56 9.68 -8.29
N ILE A 49 -7.69 9.07 -8.68
CA ILE A 49 -8.79 9.77 -9.36
C ILE A 49 -9.97 10.08 -8.44
N SER A 50 -10.09 9.38 -7.30
CA SER A 50 -11.16 9.59 -6.31
C SER A 50 -10.62 9.91 -4.91
N GLY A 51 -11.51 10.40 -4.05
CA GLY A 51 -11.29 10.29 -2.60
C GLY A 51 -11.44 8.84 -2.13
N LEU A 52 -11.28 8.62 -0.82
CA LEU A 52 -11.46 7.31 -0.19
C LEU A 52 -12.90 6.83 -0.36
N LYS A 53 -13.06 5.59 -0.83
CA LYS A 53 -14.33 4.89 -1.05
C LYS A 53 -14.40 3.62 -0.21
N ASN A 54 -15.59 3.03 -0.11
CA ASN A 54 -15.83 1.75 0.54
C ASN A 54 -16.63 0.83 -0.38
N ASP A 55 -16.32 -0.46 -0.40
CA ASP A 55 -17.13 -1.51 -1.01
C ASP A 55 -17.21 -2.74 -0.09
N SER A 56 -17.71 -3.88 -0.58
CA SER A 56 -17.84 -5.10 0.21
C SER A 56 -16.49 -5.73 0.62
N ILE A 57 -15.38 -5.30 0.01
CA ILE A 57 -14.03 -5.80 0.29
C ILE A 57 -13.35 -4.90 1.32
N GLY A 58 -13.52 -3.58 1.19
CA GLY A 58 -13.02 -2.63 2.18
C GLY A 58 -12.85 -1.22 1.63
N LEU A 59 -11.98 -0.45 2.29
CA LEU A 59 -11.68 0.91 1.90
C LEU A 59 -10.66 0.95 0.76
N TYR A 60 -10.91 1.77 -0.25
CA TYR A 60 -10.06 1.85 -1.44
C TYR A 60 -10.05 3.23 -2.09
N TYR A 61 -9.07 3.44 -2.97
CA TYR A 61 -9.03 4.54 -3.91
C TYR A 61 -9.12 4.02 -5.34
N ASP A 62 -9.87 4.72 -6.17
CA ASP A 62 -9.77 4.51 -7.62
C ASP A 62 -8.47 5.13 -8.13
N ILE A 63 -7.73 4.36 -8.93
CA ILE A 63 -6.49 4.79 -9.56
C ILE A 63 -6.52 4.55 -11.06
N LYS A 64 -5.76 5.34 -11.81
CA LYS A 64 -5.54 5.08 -13.24
C LYS A 64 -4.65 3.85 -13.39
N LYS A 65 -5.08 2.88 -14.21
CA LYS A 65 -4.27 1.70 -14.54
C LYS A 65 -2.82 2.10 -14.87
N PRO A 66 -1.81 1.61 -14.12
CA PRO A 66 -0.42 1.92 -14.41
C PRO A 66 -0.02 1.38 -15.79
N SER A 67 0.59 2.22 -16.63
CA SER A 67 1.17 1.78 -17.89
C SER A 67 2.58 1.20 -17.65
N TYR A 68 3.05 0.28 -18.49
CA TYR A 68 4.39 -0.34 -18.38
C TYR A 68 5.53 0.65 -18.13
N GLY A 69 5.53 1.82 -18.80
CA GLY A 69 6.55 2.86 -18.60
C GLY A 69 6.59 3.50 -17.21
N ASN A 70 5.51 3.37 -16.43
CA ASN A 70 5.33 3.88 -15.08
C ASN A 70 5.44 2.79 -14.01
N THR A 71 5.85 1.58 -14.40
CA THR A 71 6.07 0.46 -13.50
C THR A 71 7.56 0.31 -13.22
N TYR A 72 7.93 0.27 -11.94
CA TYR A 72 9.32 0.15 -11.47
C TYR A 72 9.61 -1.22 -10.87
N LYS A 73 8.60 -1.87 -10.30
CA LYS A 73 8.64 -3.26 -9.83
C LYS A 73 7.24 -3.82 -9.99
N ALA A 74 7.08 -5.00 -10.56
CA ALA A 74 5.76 -5.60 -10.65
C ALA A 74 5.76 -7.09 -10.92
N ASP A 75 5.03 -7.82 -10.08
CA ASP A 75 4.24 -8.98 -10.49
C ASP A 75 2.74 -8.62 -10.58
N VAL A 76 2.43 -7.46 -11.20
CA VAL A 76 1.05 -6.92 -11.26
C VAL A 76 0.23 -7.46 -12.42
N SER A 77 0.79 -8.34 -13.26
CA SER A 77 0.14 -8.88 -14.48
C SER A 77 -1.23 -9.53 -14.23
N LYS A 78 -1.54 -9.84 -12.96
CA LYS A 78 -2.79 -10.46 -12.54
C LYS A 78 -3.57 -9.62 -11.50
N ALA A 79 -3.08 -8.46 -11.08
CA ALA A 79 -3.71 -7.66 -10.03
C ALA A 79 -4.93 -6.85 -10.54
N ASN A 80 -5.84 -6.47 -9.64
CA ASN A 80 -6.92 -5.53 -9.97
C ASN A 80 -6.36 -4.10 -10.06
N GLU A 81 -5.85 -3.72 -11.22
CA GLU A 81 -5.02 -2.51 -11.41
C GLU A 81 -5.78 -1.16 -11.35
N ASN A 82 -7.10 -1.16 -11.13
CA ASN A 82 -7.90 0.07 -11.08
C ASN A 82 -8.24 0.51 -9.65
N LYS A 83 -8.02 -0.36 -8.66
CA LYS A 83 -8.31 -0.07 -7.25
C LYS A 83 -7.08 -0.36 -6.40
N ILE A 84 -6.85 0.50 -5.42
CA ILE A 84 -5.85 0.24 -4.38
C ILE A 84 -6.52 0.33 -3.01
N TYR A 85 -6.48 -0.78 -2.28
CA TYR A 85 -7.13 -0.94 -0.99
C TYR A 85 -6.22 -0.47 0.14
N THR A 86 -6.83 -0.01 1.21
CA THR A 86 -6.13 0.41 2.41
C THR A 86 -7.00 0.17 3.64
N ALA A 87 -6.38 0.14 4.81
CA ALA A 87 -7.12 0.07 6.07
C ALA A 87 -7.82 1.42 6.38
N ALA A 88 -8.61 1.46 7.45
CA ALA A 88 -9.08 2.73 7.99
C ALA A 88 -7.90 3.58 8.47
N ILE A 89 -8.00 4.91 8.39
CA ILE A 89 -6.88 5.82 8.73
C ILE A 89 -6.41 5.61 10.17
N ASN A 90 -7.32 5.37 11.10
CA ASN A 90 -7.01 5.02 12.50
C ASN A 90 -6.40 3.62 12.67
N SER A 91 -6.32 2.83 11.61
CA SER A 91 -5.82 1.44 11.59
C SER A 91 -4.71 1.26 10.53
N CYS A 92 -3.82 2.24 10.39
CA CYS A 92 -2.68 2.25 9.45
C CYS A 92 -3.06 2.42 7.98
N GLY A 93 -4.25 2.98 7.74
CA GLY A 93 -4.73 3.35 6.42
C GLY A 93 -3.96 4.53 5.84
N VAL A 94 -3.67 4.48 4.55
CA VAL A 94 -3.02 5.58 3.84
C VAL A 94 -4.05 6.64 3.49
N ARG A 95 -3.75 7.91 3.80
CA ARG A 95 -4.54 9.05 3.35
C ARG A 95 -4.02 9.59 2.01
N LEU A 96 -4.79 9.40 0.95
CA LEU A 96 -4.50 9.95 -0.37
C LEU A 96 -5.52 11.04 -0.75
N THR A 97 -5.08 11.96 -1.60
CA THR A 97 -5.96 12.93 -2.27
C THR A 97 -5.81 12.75 -3.77
N LYS A 98 -6.69 13.39 -4.56
CA LYS A 98 -6.54 13.37 -6.02
C LYS A 98 -5.18 13.92 -6.42
N GLY A 99 -4.46 13.19 -7.27
CA GLY A 99 -3.11 13.55 -7.69
C GLY A 99 -2.31 12.37 -8.19
N THR A 100 -1.07 12.64 -8.61
CA THR A 100 -0.15 11.61 -9.09
C THR A 100 0.82 11.21 -7.98
N TYR A 101 1.00 9.90 -7.79
CA TYR A 101 1.79 9.32 -6.73
C TYR A 101 2.68 8.19 -7.27
N VAL A 102 3.82 7.99 -6.62
CA VAL A 102 4.53 6.71 -6.60
C VAL A 102 3.98 5.92 -5.42
N LEU A 103 3.53 4.70 -5.70
CA LEU A 103 2.94 3.78 -4.72
C LEU A 103 3.68 2.45 -4.78
N SER A 104 4.04 1.93 -3.62
CA SER A 104 4.42 0.53 -3.43
C SER A 104 3.47 -0.17 -2.47
N GLY A 105 3.40 -1.49 -2.53
CA GLY A 105 2.57 -2.26 -1.61
C GLY A 105 2.57 -3.74 -1.95
N SER A 106 1.56 -4.45 -1.43
CA SER A 106 1.45 -5.91 -1.56
C SER A 106 0.22 -6.30 -2.36
N VAL A 107 0.27 -7.44 -3.04
CA VAL A 107 -0.86 -8.03 -3.76
C VAL A 107 -1.41 -9.20 -2.95
N ASP A 108 -2.70 -9.15 -2.60
CA ASP A 108 -3.38 -10.31 -2.03
C ASP A 108 -3.74 -11.31 -3.14
N TYR A 109 -2.80 -12.20 -3.48
CA TYR A 109 -3.01 -13.25 -4.48
C TYR A 109 -4.06 -14.29 -4.08
N LYS A 110 -4.41 -14.39 -2.79
CA LYS A 110 -5.37 -15.37 -2.28
C LYS A 110 -6.80 -14.87 -2.40
N ARG A 111 -7.02 -13.55 -2.35
CA ARG A 111 -8.35 -12.93 -2.39
C ARG A 111 -8.41 -11.83 -3.44
N ASN A 112 -8.88 -12.21 -4.63
CA ASN A 112 -9.21 -11.31 -5.75
C ASN A 112 -8.05 -10.50 -6.34
N LYS A 113 -6.80 -10.79 -5.94
CA LYS A 113 -5.58 -10.15 -6.48
C LYS A 113 -5.61 -8.63 -6.29
N ASN A 114 -6.10 -8.21 -5.14
CA ASN A 114 -6.22 -6.80 -4.78
C ASN A 114 -4.85 -6.23 -4.39
N MET A 115 -4.59 -4.99 -4.81
CA MET A 115 -3.41 -4.25 -4.38
C MET A 115 -3.72 -3.54 -3.06
N ASN A 116 -2.85 -3.69 -2.07
CA ASN A 116 -3.01 -3.14 -0.73
C ASN A 116 -1.86 -2.19 -0.38
N ILE A 117 -2.20 -1.08 0.27
CA ILE A 117 -1.24 -0.13 0.82
C ILE A 117 -1.51 0.18 2.30
N GLY A 118 -0.44 0.40 3.05
CA GLY A 118 -0.48 0.74 4.47
C GLY A 118 0.58 1.77 4.84
N GLU A 119 0.31 2.55 5.89
CA GLU A 119 1.17 3.67 6.29
C GLU A 119 2.61 3.25 6.65
N CYS A 120 2.78 2.05 7.22
CA CYS A 120 4.08 1.50 7.63
C CYS A 120 4.67 0.50 6.64
N SER A 121 3.90 0.06 5.64
CA SER A 121 4.26 -1.03 4.73
C SER A 121 4.35 -0.62 3.27
N SER A 122 4.08 0.65 2.98
CA SER A 122 4.02 1.16 1.61
C SER A 122 4.81 2.45 1.44
N TRP A 123 5.59 2.50 0.37
CA TRP A 123 6.15 3.75 -0.11
C TRP A 123 5.05 4.53 -0.82
N VAL A 124 4.68 5.66 -0.23
CA VAL A 124 3.69 6.59 -0.77
C VAL A 124 4.35 7.95 -0.92
N GLU A 125 4.52 8.41 -2.16
CA GLU A 125 5.14 9.71 -2.43
C GLU A 125 4.39 10.46 -3.52
N ARG A 126 3.96 11.69 -3.21
CA ARG A 126 3.27 12.55 -4.17
C ARG A 126 4.27 13.13 -5.15
N VAL A 127 3.93 13.17 -6.43
CA VAL A 127 4.73 13.83 -7.47
C VAL A 127 4.61 15.36 -7.33
N PRO A 128 5.70 16.14 -7.47
CA PRO A 128 7.07 15.72 -7.86
C PRO A 128 7.81 14.96 -6.76
N ILE A 129 8.50 13.88 -7.15
CA ILE A 129 9.29 13.05 -6.23
C ILE A 129 10.71 13.61 -6.05
N SER A 130 11.35 13.26 -4.94
CA SER A 130 12.73 13.68 -4.66
C SER A 130 13.74 13.09 -5.66
N LYS A 131 14.91 13.72 -5.78
CA LYS A 131 16.01 13.19 -6.61
C LYS A 131 16.46 11.81 -6.14
N GLU A 132 16.52 11.61 -4.83
CA GLU A 132 16.88 10.33 -4.20
C GLU A 132 15.85 9.24 -4.52
N SER A 133 14.57 9.57 -4.38
CA SER A 133 13.45 8.70 -4.76
C SER A 133 13.51 8.31 -6.23
N ASN A 134 13.77 9.27 -7.12
CA ASN A 134 13.88 9.00 -8.56
C ASN A 134 15.07 8.08 -8.90
N MET A 135 16.23 8.30 -8.27
CA MET A 135 17.39 7.42 -8.42
C MET A 135 17.09 6.00 -7.94
N LEU A 136 16.42 5.86 -6.79
CA LEU A 136 16.06 4.56 -6.24
C LEU A 136 15.05 3.82 -7.13
N LEU A 137 14.04 4.50 -7.64
CA LEU A 137 13.06 3.93 -8.57
C LEU A 137 13.71 3.43 -9.87
N ASN A 138 14.71 4.14 -10.38
CA ASN A 138 15.46 3.69 -11.56
C ASN A 138 16.24 2.40 -11.27
N LYS A 139 16.81 2.26 -10.07
CA LYS A 139 17.45 1.00 -9.66
C LYS A 139 16.45 -0.15 -9.58
N PHE A 140 15.26 0.10 -9.00
CA PHE A 140 14.19 -0.92 -8.97
C PHE A 140 13.81 -1.36 -10.39
N LYS A 141 13.65 -0.40 -11.31
CA LYS A 141 13.30 -0.66 -12.71
C LYS A 141 14.35 -1.47 -13.48
N GLN A 142 15.62 -1.30 -13.13
CA GLN A 142 16.73 -2.03 -13.72
C GLN A 142 17.05 -3.36 -13.00
N GLU A 143 16.30 -3.70 -11.95
CA GLU A 143 16.55 -4.87 -11.11
C GLU A 143 17.95 -4.87 -10.47
N THR A 144 18.53 -3.68 -10.22
CA THR A 144 19.89 -3.52 -9.66
C THR A 144 19.90 -3.19 -8.17
N VAL A 145 18.74 -3.26 -7.50
CA VAL A 145 18.64 -2.97 -6.06
C VAL A 145 19.17 -4.15 -5.25
N ALA A 146 20.16 -3.90 -4.40
CA ALA A 146 20.55 -4.82 -3.34
C ALA A 146 19.58 -4.64 -2.15
N CYS A 147 18.64 -5.57 -2.01
CA CYS A 147 17.72 -5.56 -0.88
C CYS A 147 18.43 -6.11 0.37
N PRO A 148 18.27 -5.45 1.54
CA PRO A 148 18.77 -6.01 2.80
C PRO A 148 18.06 -7.34 3.06
N VAL A 149 18.85 -8.34 3.49
CA VAL A 149 18.40 -9.69 3.85
C VAL A 149 17.92 -9.70 5.29
#